data_AF-A0AAU9DMQ2-F1
#
_entry.id   AF-A0AAU9DMQ2-F1
#
_cell.length_a   1.000
_cell.length_b   1.000
_cell.length_c   1.000
_cell.angle_alpha   90.00
_cell.angle_beta   90.00
_cell.angle_gamma   90.00
#
_symmetry.space_group_name_H-M   'P 1'
#
loop_
_entity.id
_entity.type
_entity.pdbx_description
1 polymer ?
#
loop_
_entity_poly.entity_id
_entity_poly.type
_entity_poly.pdbx_seq_one_letter_code
_entity_poly.pdbx_strand_id
1 'polypeptide(L)'
;MYRRPEKQQKRNFTPIAIISIIVLLIVIIFLVFKLKNDHKQLSQQKSHIQSSSVIKKSAKSESKPDIKSSTSSKSSSNSSSSQKINSSLPKTTVEITNINHYDYLSGLYTDSPAADNPNPNVLDFKKQTFTFNIAGGGPKETYNFDKVLLHPDGSLVINFSSPQTKTHISMLIAPAGIKVKKNWQTDKEMTDGTDTSKNRFAVVFSSDGKTYDMETAYKLFENNPSYVSQAALYYPAKNKH
;
A
#
# COMPACT_ATOMS: atom_id res chain seq x y z
N MET A 1 10.96 -58.84 -61.23
CA MET A 1 10.73 -57.75 -60.25
C MET A 1 11.11 -58.25 -58.85
N TYR A 2 12.22 -57.79 -58.29
CA TYR A 2 12.66 -58.15 -56.93
C TYR A 2 12.29 -57.02 -55.96
N ARG A 3 11.35 -57.28 -55.03
CA ARG A 3 11.05 -56.36 -53.92
C ARG A 3 12.14 -56.46 -52.86
N ARG A 4 12.82 -55.35 -52.57
CA ARG A 4 13.74 -55.24 -51.42
C ARG A 4 12.94 -55.16 -50.11
N PRO A 5 13.40 -55.82 -49.03
CA PRO A 5 12.79 -55.68 -47.72
C PRO A 5 13.24 -54.39 -47.01
N GLU A 6 12.28 -53.62 -46.51
CA GLU A 6 12.51 -52.47 -45.63
C GLU A 6 12.96 -52.97 -44.25
N LYS A 7 14.13 -52.50 -43.81
CA LYS A 7 14.60 -52.70 -42.44
C LYS A 7 13.86 -51.73 -41.52
N GLN A 8 12.98 -52.26 -40.67
CA GLN A 8 12.39 -51.49 -39.57
C GLN A 8 13.47 -51.09 -38.56
N GLN A 9 13.80 -49.81 -38.55
CA GLN A 9 14.73 -49.20 -37.62
C GLN A 9 14.02 -48.98 -36.28
N LYS A 10 14.18 -49.93 -35.34
CA LYS A 10 13.73 -49.77 -33.95
C LYS A 10 14.47 -48.58 -33.32
N ARG A 11 13.76 -47.46 -33.14
CA ARG A 11 14.25 -46.29 -32.41
C ARG A 11 14.23 -46.61 -30.91
N ASN A 12 15.40 -46.66 -30.29
CA ASN A 12 15.56 -46.85 -28.85
C ASN A 12 15.14 -45.56 -28.12
N PHE A 13 13.85 -45.45 -27.77
CA PHE A 13 13.23 -44.29 -27.11
C PHE A 13 13.54 -44.17 -25.60
N THR A 14 14.34 -45.06 -25.03
CA THR A 14 14.53 -45.20 -23.59
C THR A 14 15.33 -44.07 -22.88
N PRO A 15 16.34 -43.39 -23.48
CA PRO A 15 17.14 -42.44 -22.70
C PRO A 15 16.46 -41.07 -22.48
N ILE A 16 15.56 -40.64 -23.37
CA ILE A 16 14.93 -39.31 -23.29
C ILE A 16 13.89 -39.26 -22.15
N ALA A 17 13.15 -40.35 -21.94
CA ALA A 17 12.16 -40.45 -20.87
C ALA A 17 12.82 -40.37 -19.48
N ILE A 18 14.02 -40.96 -19.32
CA ILE A 18 14.75 -40.96 -18.05
C ILE A 18 15.24 -39.55 -17.70
N ILE A 19 15.76 -38.80 -18.68
CA ILE A 19 16.23 -37.42 -18.48
C ILE A 19 15.08 -36.50 -18.06
N SER A 20 13.89 -36.66 -18.67
CA SER A 20 12.70 -35.89 -18.31
C SER A 20 12.28 -36.08 -16.85
N ILE A 21 12.33 -37.32 -16.34
CA ILE A 21 11.95 -37.63 -14.96
C ILE A 21 12.95 -37.03 -13.95
N ILE A 22 14.24 -37.05 -14.27
CA ILE A 22 15.29 -36.47 -13.40
C ILE A 22 15.11 -34.96 -13.27
N VAL A 23 14.83 -34.25 -14.37
CA VAL A 23 14.59 -32.80 -14.34
C VAL A 23 13.36 -32.46 -13.51
N LEU A 24 12.27 -33.22 -13.64
CA LEU A 24 11.05 -33.02 -12.85
C LEU A 24 11.32 -33.16 -11.34
N LEU A 25 12.09 -34.18 -10.94
CA LEU A 25 12.46 -34.40 -9.54
C LEU A 25 13.27 -33.24 -8.94
N ILE A 26 14.22 -32.68 -9.70
CA ILE A 26 15.02 -31.54 -9.25
C ILE A 26 14.14 -30.31 -8.99
N VAL A 27 13.16 -30.04 -9.86
CA VAL A 27 12.22 -28.91 -9.69
C VAL A 27 11.36 -29.08 -8.43
N ILE A 28 10.87 -30.29 -8.18
CA ILE A 28 10.07 -30.59 -6.97
C ILE A 28 10.89 -30.40 -5.70
N ILE A 29 12.15 -30.88 -5.68
CA ILE A 29 13.05 -30.70 -4.54
C ILE A 29 13.29 -29.21 -4.26
N PHE A 30 13.49 -28.40 -5.31
CA PHE A 30 13.72 -26.96 -5.18
C PHE A 30 12.49 -26.23 -4.61
N LEU A 31 11.29 -26.60 -5.04
CA LEU A 31 10.02 -26.07 -4.51
C LEU A 31 9.83 -26.41 -3.02
N VAL A 32 10.10 -27.65 -2.62
CA VAL A 32 9.98 -28.08 -1.20
C VAL A 32 11.00 -27.35 -0.32
N PHE A 33 12.21 -27.11 -0.82
CA PHE A 33 13.25 -26.39 -0.06
C PHE A 33 12.90 -24.92 0.17
N LYS A 34 12.32 -24.24 -0.84
CA LYS A 34 11.81 -22.87 -0.71
C LYS A 34 10.72 -22.76 0.36
N LEU A 35 9.72 -23.66 0.32
CA LEU A 35 8.61 -23.64 1.28
C LEU A 35 9.05 -23.90 2.74
N LYS A 36 10.10 -24.69 2.97
CA LYS A 36 10.62 -24.94 4.33
C LYS A 36 11.42 -23.78 4.90
N ASN A 37 12.06 -22.95 4.07
CA ASN A 37 12.83 -21.80 4.55
C ASN A 37 11.92 -20.66 5.06
N ASP A 38 10.73 -20.50 4.47
CA ASP A 38 9.78 -19.46 4.88
C ASP A 38 9.15 -19.75 6.25
N HIS A 39 9.11 -21.02 6.68
CA HIS A 39 8.55 -21.41 7.98
C HIS A 39 9.50 -21.17 9.18
N LYS A 40 10.81 -20.99 8.95
CA LYS A 40 11.79 -20.86 10.04
C LYS A 40 11.96 -19.42 10.56
N GLN A 41 11.46 -18.40 9.87
CA GLN A 41 11.56 -17.02 10.34
C GLN A 41 10.41 -16.56 11.25
N LEU A 42 9.35 -17.36 11.42
CA LEU A 42 8.18 -16.96 12.22
C LEU A 42 8.30 -17.27 13.73
N SER A 43 9.43 -17.82 14.21
CA SER A 43 9.51 -18.36 15.58
C SER A 43 10.54 -17.71 16.52
N GLN A 44 11.14 -16.56 16.16
CA GLN A 44 12.15 -15.89 17.00
C GLN A 44 11.83 -14.46 17.45
N GLN A 45 10.57 -14.01 17.44
CA GLN A 45 10.24 -12.66 17.92
C GLN A 45 9.06 -12.65 18.90
N LYS A 46 9.20 -13.41 19.99
CA LYS A 46 8.27 -13.36 21.14
C LYS A 46 9.02 -13.35 22.47
N SER A 47 9.86 -12.33 22.70
CA SER A 47 10.28 -11.91 24.05
C SER A 47 11.20 -10.69 24.01
N HIS A 48 10.64 -9.48 24.12
CA HIS A 48 11.22 -8.41 24.94
C HIS A 48 10.26 -7.20 24.94
N ILE A 49 9.35 -7.17 25.90
CA ILE A 49 8.67 -5.94 26.32
C ILE A 49 9.34 -5.55 27.63
N GLN A 50 10.19 -4.51 27.59
CA GLN A 50 10.66 -3.85 28.79
C GLN A 50 10.31 -2.37 28.69
N SER A 51 9.34 -1.99 29.51
CA SER A 51 8.89 -0.63 29.75
C SER A 51 10.00 0.21 30.38
N SER A 52 10.26 1.40 29.85
CA SER A 52 10.90 2.47 30.62
C SER A 52 10.26 3.82 30.27
N SER A 53 9.35 4.23 31.14
CA SER A 53 8.85 5.59 31.26
C SER A 53 9.86 6.46 32.00
N VAL A 54 10.33 7.55 31.40
CA VAL A 54 10.98 8.65 32.13
C VAL A 54 10.46 9.98 31.59
N ILE A 55 9.45 10.53 32.28
CA ILE A 55 9.04 11.93 32.14
C ILE A 55 9.67 12.69 33.32
N LYS A 56 10.60 13.60 33.02
CA LYS A 56 11.14 14.58 33.98
C LYS A 56 10.16 15.76 34.11
N LYS A 57 9.76 16.05 35.35
CA LYS A 57 8.97 17.21 35.78
C LYS A 57 9.87 18.45 36.02
N SER A 58 9.33 19.63 35.70
CA SER A 58 9.62 20.96 36.26
C SER A 58 8.42 21.85 35.87
N ALA A 59 7.78 22.73 36.63
CA ALA A 59 7.86 23.21 38.01
C ALA A 59 6.41 23.63 38.40
N LYS A 60 5.93 23.34 39.61
CA LYS A 60 5.71 24.29 40.74
C LYS A 60 4.86 25.53 40.42
N SER A 61 3.60 25.53 40.88
CA SER A 61 3.07 26.58 41.77
C SER A 61 1.71 26.17 42.34
N GLU A 62 1.59 26.35 43.66
CA GLU A 62 0.43 26.11 44.50
C GLU A 62 -0.62 27.22 44.38
N SER A 63 -1.89 26.85 44.41
CA SER A 63 -2.88 27.43 45.33
C SER A 63 -4.14 26.56 45.35
N LYS A 64 -4.50 26.11 46.57
CA LYS A 64 -5.79 25.52 46.99
C LYS A 64 -6.52 26.61 47.83
N PRO A 65 -7.77 26.41 48.31
CA PRO A 65 -8.76 25.33 48.13
C PRO A 65 -10.09 25.92 47.56
N ASP A 66 -11.26 25.29 47.42
CA ASP A 66 -11.97 24.21 48.10
C ASP A 66 -13.23 23.83 47.25
N ILE A 67 -13.90 22.73 47.61
CA ILE A 67 -15.33 22.35 47.38
C ILE A 67 -15.51 20.86 46.97
N LYS A 68 -15.97 20.09 47.98
CA LYS A 68 -16.74 18.82 47.95
C LYS A 68 -17.86 18.85 46.88
N SER A 69 -18.23 17.79 46.16
CA SER A 69 -18.71 16.49 46.66
C SER A 69 -19.07 15.56 45.48
N SER A 70 -19.03 14.27 45.81
CA SER A 70 -19.44 13.04 45.13
C SER A 70 -20.71 13.04 44.26
N THR A 71 -20.65 12.34 43.11
CA THR A 71 -21.65 11.29 42.79
C THR A 71 -21.06 10.22 41.86
N SER A 72 -21.19 8.97 42.27
CA SER A 72 -20.87 7.77 41.52
C SER A 72 -22.05 7.33 40.65
N SER A 73 -21.80 6.93 39.41
CA SER A 73 -22.61 5.92 38.74
C SER A 73 -21.82 5.24 37.63
N LYS A 74 -21.48 3.96 37.87
CA LYS A 74 -21.10 2.98 36.85
C LYS A 74 -22.28 2.77 35.90
N SER A 75 -22.02 2.76 34.60
CA SER A 75 -22.62 1.76 33.71
C SER A 75 -21.69 1.51 32.53
N SER A 76 -21.42 0.22 32.35
CA SER A 76 -20.63 -0.42 31.31
C SER A 76 -21.49 -0.64 30.08
N SER A 77 -20.97 -0.28 28.90
CA SER A 77 -21.36 -0.93 27.64
C SER A 77 -20.17 -0.96 26.69
N ASN A 78 -19.73 -2.18 26.40
CA ASN A 78 -18.85 -2.55 25.31
C ASN A 78 -19.35 -2.02 23.98
N SER A 79 -18.48 -1.38 23.18
CA SER A 79 -18.37 -1.65 21.74
C SER A 79 -17.32 -0.76 21.07
N SER A 80 -16.52 -1.42 20.21
CA SER A 80 -15.65 -0.89 19.16
C SER A 80 -14.55 0.08 19.55
N SER A 81 -13.31 -0.42 19.55
CA SER A 81 -12.07 0.35 19.48
C SER A 81 -11.97 1.10 18.15
N SER A 82 -12.75 2.15 17.96
CA SER A 82 -12.39 3.23 17.04
C SER A 82 -11.29 4.02 17.74
N GLN A 83 -10.04 3.84 17.31
CA GLN A 83 -8.95 4.76 17.65
C GLN A 83 -9.38 6.16 17.21
N LYS A 84 -9.89 6.94 18.16
CA LYS A 84 -10.24 8.34 17.97
C LYS A 84 -8.91 9.10 17.94
N ILE A 85 -8.38 9.33 16.74
CA ILE A 85 -7.18 10.12 16.52
C ILE A 85 -7.54 11.58 16.77
N ASN A 86 -7.43 12.04 18.02
CA ASN A 86 -7.42 13.47 18.33
C ASN A 86 -6.02 14.03 18.05
N SER A 87 -5.62 14.03 16.77
CA SER A 87 -4.55 14.89 16.27
C SER A 87 -5.24 15.96 15.44
N SER A 88 -5.28 17.20 15.91
CA SER A 88 -5.75 18.32 15.09
C SER A 88 -4.95 18.36 13.80
N LEU A 89 -5.62 18.41 12.65
CA LEU A 89 -4.97 18.54 11.35
C LEU A 89 -4.05 19.78 11.34
N PRO A 90 -2.91 19.72 10.62
CA PRO A 90 -1.99 20.84 10.55
C PRO A 90 -2.63 22.01 9.79
N LYS A 91 -2.17 23.23 10.06
CA LYS A 91 -2.62 24.43 9.31
C LYS A 91 -1.93 24.59 7.96
N THR A 92 -0.78 23.94 7.79
CA THR A 92 0.04 23.97 6.57
C THR A 92 0.41 22.54 6.16
N THR A 93 0.89 22.37 4.94
CA THR A 93 1.49 21.10 4.53
C THR A 93 2.71 20.79 5.39
N VAL A 94 2.81 19.57 5.88
CA VAL A 94 3.92 19.11 6.73
C VAL A 94 4.46 17.78 6.25
N GLU A 95 5.76 17.59 6.39
CA GLU A 95 6.40 16.30 6.13
C GLU A 95 6.21 15.35 7.31
N ILE A 96 5.81 14.11 7.01
CA ILE A 96 5.55 13.08 8.01
C ILE A 96 6.79 12.22 8.21
N THR A 97 7.23 12.10 9.46
CA THR A 97 8.34 11.21 9.86
C THR A 97 7.84 9.87 10.42
N ASN A 98 6.68 9.85 11.09
CA ASN A 98 6.07 8.61 11.59
C ASN A 98 5.07 8.03 10.58
N ILE A 99 5.59 7.44 9.51
CA ILE A 99 4.80 6.90 8.39
C ILE A 99 3.90 5.72 8.84
N ASN A 100 4.34 4.94 9.82
CA ASN A 100 3.60 3.78 10.35
C ASN A 100 2.21 4.14 10.94
N HIS A 101 2.00 5.41 11.32
CA HIS A 101 0.69 5.90 11.75
C HIS A 101 -0.41 5.72 10.68
N TYR A 102 -0.01 5.64 9.41
CA TYR A 102 -0.90 5.56 8.26
C TYR A 102 -1.10 4.13 7.74
N ASP A 103 -0.72 3.10 8.51
CA ASP A 103 -0.88 1.70 8.10
C ASP A 103 -2.34 1.29 7.81
N TYR A 104 -3.31 2.03 8.33
CA TYR A 104 -4.73 1.82 7.98
C TYR A 104 -5.05 2.13 6.50
N LEU A 105 -4.15 2.83 5.78
CA LEU A 105 -4.23 3.07 4.34
C LEU A 105 -3.55 1.97 3.52
N SER A 106 -2.82 1.05 4.16
CA SER A 106 -2.25 -0.12 3.48
C SER A 106 -3.37 -1.01 2.93
N GLY A 107 -3.15 -1.61 1.77
CA GLY A 107 -4.13 -2.51 1.17
C GLY A 107 -3.94 -2.76 -0.31
N LEU A 108 -4.90 -3.52 -0.86
CA LEU A 108 -5.02 -3.79 -2.29
C LEU A 108 -5.94 -2.75 -2.92
N TYR A 109 -5.53 -2.18 -4.04
CA TYR A 109 -6.25 -1.11 -4.72
C TYR A 109 -6.44 -1.43 -6.21
N THR A 110 -7.61 -1.08 -6.74
CA THR A 110 -7.97 -1.23 -8.14
C THR A 110 -8.74 0.01 -8.63
N ASP A 111 -8.54 0.31 -9.90
CA ASP A 111 -9.26 1.31 -10.69
C ASP A 111 -10.72 0.92 -11.02
N SER A 112 -11.08 -0.37 -10.90
CA SER A 112 -12.44 -0.86 -11.07
C SER A 112 -12.91 -1.65 -9.84
N PRO A 113 -13.68 -1.04 -8.92
CA PRO A 113 -14.16 -1.71 -7.71
C PRO A 113 -15.19 -2.84 -7.98
N ALA A 114 -15.63 -2.99 -9.24
CA ALA A 114 -16.59 -4.01 -9.67
C ALA A 114 -15.94 -5.26 -10.29
N ALA A 115 -14.67 -5.17 -10.71
CA ALA A 115 -13.97 -6.28 -11.33
C ALA A 115 -13.12 -7.04 -10.30
N ASP A 116 -13.16 -8.37 -10.37
CA ASP A 116 -12.13 -9.22 -9.80
C ASP A 116 -10.83 -8.94 -10.56
N ASN A 117 -10.12 -7.87 -10.19
CA ASN A 117 -8.83 -7.57 -10.78
C ASN A 117 -7.81 -8.56 -10.19
N PRO A 118 -7.28 -9.51 -10.98
CA PRO A 118 -6.31 -10.49 -10.47
C PRO A 118 -4.97 -9.84 -10.10
N ASN A 119 -4.75 -8.58 -10.50
CA ASN A 119 -3.52 -7.84 -10.28
C ASN A 119 -3.82 -6.46 -9.65
N PRO A 120 -4.27 -6.40 -8.39
CA PRO A 120 -4.45 -5.13 -7.70
C PRO A 120 -3.10 -4.49 -7.37
N ASN A 121 -3.06 -3.16 -7.39
CA ASN A 121 -1.95 -2.38 -6.85
C ASN A 121 -1.87 -2.60 -5.33
N VAL A 122 -0.67 -2.59 -4.77
CA VAL A 122 -0.47 -2.86 -3.33
C VAL A 122 0.22 -1.67 -2.69
N LEU A 123 -0.43 -1.04 -1.73
CA LEU A 123 0.16 0.01 -0.88
C LEU A 123 0.45 -0.59 0.49
N ASP A 124 1.68 -0.46 0.98
CA ASP A 124 2.11 -1.01 2.28
C ASP A 124 2.93 0.05 3.02
N PHE A 125 2.30 0.74 3.97
CA PHE A 125 2.95 1.79 4.78
C PHE A 125 3.95 1.22 5.79
N LYS A 126 3.76 -0.02 6.26
CA LYS A 126 4.73 -0.69 7.15
C LYS A 126 6.04 -0.97 6.44
N LYS A 127 5.96 -1.45 5.20
CA LYS A 127 7.13 -1.68 4.34
C LYS A 127 7.59 -0.43 3.62
N GLN A 128 6.76 0.62 3.61
CA GLN A 128 6.99 1.86 2.87
C GLN A 128 7.18 1.59 1.38
N THR A 129 6.31 0.75 0.82
CA THR A 129 6.35 0.36 -0.59
C THR A 129 5.01 0.52 -1.28
N PHE A 130 5.06 0.78 -2.58
CA PHE A 130 3.93 0.67 -3.48
C PHE A 130 4.27 -0.24 -4.65
N THR A 131 3.50 -1.31 -4.83
CA THR A 131 3.62 -2.20 -5.99
C THR A 131 2.56 -1.82 -7.02
N PHE A 132 3.02 -1.33 -8.17
CA PHE A 132 2.17 -0.91 -9.27
C PHE A 132 2.13 -2.01 -10.35
N ASN A 133 0.92 -2.41 -10.73
CA ASN A 133 0.70 -3.29 -11.87
C ASN A 133 0.32 -2.44 -13.08
N ILE A 134 1.22 -2.37 -14.05
CA ILE A 134 0.98 -1.64 -15.29
C ILE A 134 -0.10 -2.38 -16.09
N ALA A 135 -1.11 -1.64 -16.55
CA ALA A 135 -2.15 -2.16 -17.42
C ALA A 135 -1.54 -2.83 -18.67
N GLY A 136 -2.08 -3.99 -19.08
CA GLY A 136 -1.56 -4.75 -20.23
C GLY A 136 -0.58 -5.88 -19.88
N GLY A 137 -0.43 -6.23 -18.60
CA GLY A 137 0.35 -7.42 -18.19
C GLY A 137 1.87 -7.20 -18.15
N GLY A 138 2.30 -5.94 -18.03
CA GLY A 138 3.70 -5.61 -17.80
C GLY A 138 4.23 -6.16 -16.48
N PRO A 139 5.57 -6.16 -16.28
CA PRO A 139 6.16 -6.62 -15.03
C PRO A 139 5.65 -5.77 -13.86
N LYS A 140 5.40 -6.44 -12.72
CA LYS A 140 5.07 -5.75 -11.47
C LYS A 140 6.30 -4.97 -11.01
N GLU A 141 6.10 -3.71 -10.67
CA GLU A 141 7.19 -2.87 -10.19
C GLU A 141 6.91 -2.40 -8.76
N THR A 142 7.94 -2.44 -7.92
CA THR A 142 7.85 -1.97 -6.53
C THR A 142 8.64 -0.68 -6.37
N TYR A 143 7.97 0.34 -5.87
CA TYR A 143 8.49 1.64 -5.56
C TYR A 143 8.61 1.80 -4.05
N ASN A 144 9.67 2.48 -3.58
CA ASN A 144 9.87 2.79 -2.16
C ASN A 144 9.45 4.24 -1.87
N PHE A 145 8.97 4.51 -0.66
CA PHE A 145 8.63 5.87 -0.26
C PHE A 145 9.91 6.70 -0.16
N ASP A 146 9.92 7.85 -0.82
CA ASP A 146 10.97 8.86 -0.67
C ASP A 146 10.54 9.93 0.32
N LYS A 147 9.28 10.36 0.24
CA LYS A 147 8.74 11.49 1.00
C LYS A 147 7.24 11.34 1.19
N VAL A 148 6.74 11.71 2.37
CA VAL A 148 5.29 11.77 2.67
C VAL A 148 4.94 13.15 3.21
N LEU A 149 3.97 13.81 2.57
CA LEU A 149 3.46 15.11 2.94
C LEU A 149 2.00 14.98 3.38
N LEU A 150 1.63 15.57 4.52
CA LEU A 150 0.26 15.71 4.99
C LEU A 150 -0.24 17.12 4.68
N HIS A 151 -1.37 17.20 4.00
CA HIS A 151 -2.07 18.45 3.76
C HIS A 151 -3.02 18.81 4.91
N PRO A 152 -3.36 20.11 5.06
CA PRO A 152 -4.34 20.57 6.05
C PRO A 152 -5.74 19.95 5.95
N ASP A 153 -6.13 19.45 4.78
CA ASP A 153 -7.40 18.75 4.60
C ASP A 153 -7.37 17.27 5.02
N GLY A 154 -6.19 16.74 5.38
CA GLY A 154 -6.00 15.35 5.76
C GLY A 154 -5.62 14.42 4.59
N SER A 155 -5.55 14.93 3.35
CA SER A 155 -4.97 14.19 2.23
C SER A 155 -3.45 14.10 2.36
N LEU A 156 -2.86 13.09 1.70
CA LEU A 156 -1.41 12.90 1.68
C LEU A 156 -0.88 12.95 0.24
N VAL A 157 0.34 13.45 0.09
CA VAL A 157 1.16 13.25 -1.12
C VAL A 157 2.36 12.39 -0.77
N ILE A 158 2.53 11.28 -1.50
CA ILE A 158 3.62 10.34 -1.31
C ILE A 158 4.46 10.31 -2.58
N ASN A 159 5.74 10.62 -2.47
CA ASN A 159 6.70 10.46 -3.56
C ASN A 159 7.38 9.11 -3.45
N PHE A 160 7.64 8.48 -4.58
CA PHE A 160 8.27 7.18 -4.63
C PHE A 160 9.33 7.10 -5.74
N SER A 161 10.29 6.22 -5.51
CA SER A 161 11.31 5.85 -6.48
C SER A 161 11.42 4.34 -6.65
N SER A 162 11.67 3.92 -7.89
CA SER A 162 12.04 2.54 -8.20
C SER A 162 13.56 2.42 -8.29
N PRO A 163 14.21 1.58 -7.45
CA PRO A 163 15.64 1.35 -7.55
C PRO A 163 16.02 0.62 -8.84
N GLN A 164 15.08 -0.14 -9.41
CA GLN A 164 15.29 -1.02 -10.57
C GLN A 164 15.24 -0.24 -11.89
N THR A 165 14.20 0.56 -12.12
CA THR A 165 14.02 1.29 -13.38
C THR A 165 14.44 2.75 -13.30
N LYS A 166 14.73 3.26 -12.09
CA LYS A 166 14.93 4.69 -11.81
C LYS A 166 13.71 5.55 -12.16
N THR A 167 12.53 4.94 -12.21
CA THR A 167 11.26 5.65 -12.38
C THR A 167 10.86 6.32 -11.06
N HIS A 168 10.29 7.52 -11.17
CA HIS A 168 9.78 8.28 -10.05
C HIS A 168 8.29 8.55 -10.23
N ILE A 169 7.52 8.36 -9.17
CA ILE A 169 6.07 8.61 -9.18
C ILE A 169 5.67 9.39 -7.94
N SER A 170 4.53 10.06 -8.00
CA SER A 170 3.89 10.64 -6.83
C SER A 170 2.42 10.27 -6.77
N MET A 171 1.91 10.08 -5.56
CA MET A 171 0.54 9.66 -5.29
C MET A 171 -0.14 10.70 -4.41
N LEU A 172 -1.30 11.19 -4.85
CA LEU A 172 -2.25 11.91 -3.99
C LEU A 172 -3.25 10.90 -3.44
N ILE A 173 -3.30 10.73 -2.13
CA ILE A 173 -4.24 9.82 -1.44
C ILE A 173 -5.15 10.62 -0.50
N ALA A 174 -6.45 10.37 -0.61
CA ALA A 174 -7.48 10.89 0.28
C ALA A 174 -8.09 9.72 1.08
N PRO A 175 -7.93 9.70 2.41
CA PRO A 175 -8.59 8.73 3.26
C PRO A 175 -10.13 8.78 3.14
N ALA A 176 -10.80 7.72 3.59
CA ALA A 176 -12.26 7.71 3.72
C ALA A 176 -12.74 8.89 4.58
N GLY A 177 -13.83 9.53 4.16
CA GLY A 177 -14.40 10.71 4.79
C GLY A 177 -13.71 12.04 4.47
N ILE A 178 -12.55 12.04 3.79
CA ILE A 178 -11.81 13.26 3.45
C ILE A 178 -12.15 13.75 2.05
N LYS A 179 -12.43 15.04 1.89
CA LYS A 179 -12.53 15.72 0.59
C LYS A 179 -11.25 16.50 0.34
N VAL A 180 -10.66 16.35 -0.85
CA VAL A 180 -9.55 17.22 -1.29
C VAL A 180 -10.14 18.60 -1.58
N LYS A 181 -9.66 19.63 -0.87
CA LYS A 181 -10.25 20.98 -0.96
C LYS A 181 -9.51 21.90 -1.92
N LYS A 182 -8.26 21.56 -2.22
CA LYS A 182 -7.32 22.48 -2.83
C LYS A 182 -6.24 21.73 -3.61
N ASN A 183 -5.80 22.28 -4.73
CA ASN A 183 -4.53 21.90 -5.33
C ASN A 183 -3.39 22.60 -4.57
N TRP A 184 -2.70 21.85 -3.72
CA TRP A 184 -1.66 22.37 -2.82
C TRP A 184 -0.37 22.80 -3.52
N GLN A 185 -0.22 22.54 -4.83
CA GLN A 185 0.92 23.04 -5.62
C GLN A 185 0.66 24.42 -6.22
N THR A 186 -0.58 24.70 -6.62
CA THR A 186 -0.97 25.96 -7.28
C THR A 186 -1.73 26.91 -6.36
N ASP A 187 -2.01 26.46 -5.14
CA ASP A 187 -2.82 27.17 -4.15
C ASP A 187 -4.26 27.49 -4.62
N LYS A 188 -4.77 26.74 -5.61
CA LYS A 188 -6.12 26.92 -6.16
C LYS A 188 -7.13 26.01 -5.46
N GLU A 189 -8.22 26.59 -4.97
CA GLU A 189 -9.37 25.85 -4.42
C GLU A 189 -10.01 24.94 -5.49
N MET A 190 -10.52 23.79 -5.06
CA MET A 190 -11.19 22.81 -5.92
C MET A 190 -12.31 22.08 -5.16
N THR A 191 -13.23 21.47 -5.90
CA THR A 191 -14.28 20.65 -5.31
C THR A 191 -14.04 19.19 -5.63
N ASP A 192 -13.71 18.36 -4.62
CA ASP A 192 -13.60 16.91 -4.80
C ASP A 192 -14.99 16.29 -5.08
N GLY A 193 -15.20 15.83 -6.32
CA GLY A 193 -16.43 15.21 -6.81
C GLY A 193 -16.52 13.69 -6.58
N THR A 194 -15.52 13.08 -5.96
CA THR A 194 -15.43 11.61 -5.84
C THR A 194 -16.11 11.06 -4.57
N ASP A 195 -16.46 9.77 -4.57
CA ASP A 195 -17.11 9.11 -3.42
C ASP A 195 -16.18 8.98 -2.20
N THR A 196 -16.53 9.63 -1.09
CA THR A 196 -15.73 9.64 0.15
C THR A 196 -15.92 8.43 1.04
N SER A 197 -16.79 7.47 0.69
CA SER A 197 -17.03 6.28 1.50
C SER A 197 -15.79 5.38 1.65
N LYS A 198 -14.78 5.55 0.78
CA LYS A 198 -13.57 4.74 0.71
C LYS A 198 -12.32 5.61 0.56
N ASN A 199 -11.17 5.00 0.90
CA ASN A 199 -9.87 5.54 0.51
C ASN A 199 -9.78 5.64 -1.01
N ARG A 200 -9.12 6.68 -1.50
CA ARG A 200 -8.96 6.97 -2.92
C ARG A 200 -7.56 7.46 -3.18
N PHE A 201 -6.94 7.05 -4.28
CA PHE A 201 -5.69 7.69 -4.70
C PHE A 201 -5.57 7.86 -6.21
N ALA A 202 -4.77 8.84 -6.61
CA ALA A 202 -4.33 9.09 -7.97
C ALA A 202 -2.81 9.11 -8.03
N VAL A 203 -2.22 8.59 -9.11
CA VAL A 203 -0.76 8.53 -9.32
C VAL A 203 -0.37 9.34 -10.55
N VAL A 204 0.77 10.01 -10.49
CA VAL A 204 1.44 10.67 -11.62
C VAL A 204 2.90 10.23 -11.70
N PHE A 205 3.47 10.30 -12.91
CA PHE A 205 4.88 10.04 -13.15
C PHE A 205 5.68 11.34 -13.15
N SER A 206 6.93 11.27 -12.69
CA SER A 206 7.90 12.35 -12.81
C SER A 206 9.01 11.94 -13.76
N SER A 207 9.39 12.85 -14.66
CA SER A 207 10.49 12.65 -15.59
C SER A 207 11.87 12.85 -14.96
N ASP A 208 11.96 13.60 -13.86
CA ASP A 208 13.23 14.01 -13.25
C ASP A 208 13.40 13.57 -11.78
N GLY A 209 12.36 13.02 -11.16
CA GLY A 209 12.32 12.62 -9.75
C GLY A 209 12.35 13.77 -8.74
N LYS A 210 12.36 15.01 -9.21
CA LYS A 210 12.46 16.23 -8.39
C LYS A 210 11.17 17.02 -8.42
N THR A 211 10.59 17.13 -9.61
CA THR A 211 9.36 17.87 -9.87
C THR A 211 8.26 16.86 -10.20
N TYR A 212 7.16 16.94 -9.47
CA TYR A 212 5.98 16.12 -9.69
C TYR A 212 4.85 17.05 -10.08
N ASP A 213 4.38 17.00 -11.32
CA ASP A 213 3.19 17.74 -11.71
C ASP A 213 1.95 16.95 -11.29
N MET A 214 1.33 17.38 -10.18
CA MET A 214 0.15 16.72 -9.62
C MET A 214 -1.16 17.26 -10.20
N GLU A 215 -1.13 18.18 -11.17
CA GLU A 215 -2.35 18.77 -11.73
C GLU A 215 -3.32 17.68 -12.21
N THR A 216 -2.79 16.66 -12.88
CA THR A 216 -3.60 15.52 -13.35
C THR A 216 -4.23 14.76 -12.18
N ALA A 217 -3.49 14.51 -11.09
CA ALA A 217 -4.04 13.84 -9.90
C ALA A 217 -5.17 14.64 -9.26
N TYR A 218 -5.00 15.96 -9.08
CA TYR A 218 -6.05 16.82 -8.54
C TYR A 218 -7.29 16.85 -9.44
N LYS A 219 -7.13 16.92 -10.77
CA LYS A 219 -8.26 16.85 -11.72
C LYS A 219 -9.04 15.54 -11.64
N LEU A 220 -8.39 14.41 -11.31
CA LEU A 220 -9.09 13.14 -11.08
C LEU A 220 -10.01 13.21 -9.85
N PHE A 221 -9.59 13.88 -8.78
CA PHE A 221 -10.44 14.13 -7.61
C PHE A 221 -11.55 15.14 -7.90
N GLU A 222 -11.30 16.15 -8.73
CA GLU A 222 -12.30 17.16 -9.07
C GLU A 222 -13.45 16.57 -9.91
N ASN A 223 -13.10 15.88 -11.00
CA ASN A 223 -14.06 15.55 -12.06
C ASN A 223 -14.60 14.12 -12.02
N ASN A 224 -14.15 13.29 -11.06
CA ASN A 224 -14.42 11.85 -11.02
C ASN A 224 -14.38 11.20 -12.43
N PRO A 225 -13.32 11.42 -13.23
CA PRO A 225 -13.37 11.02 -14.62
C PRO A 225 -13.28 9.51 -14.72
N SER A 226 -14.20 8.93 -15.49
CA SER A 226 -14.07 7.57 -15.99
C SER A 226 -12.83 7.54 -16.89
N TYR A 227 -11.73 6.94 -16.40
CA TYR A 227 -10.48 6.62 -17.12
C TYR A 227 -9.96 7.69 -18.08
N VAL A 228 -8.91 8.42 -17.68
CA VAL A 228 -8.00 9.07 -18.64
C VAL A 228 -6.84 8.10 -18.86
N SER A 229 -6.41 7.89 -20.10
CA SER A 229 -5.50 6.80 -20.49
C SER A 229 -4.09 6.80 -19.84
N GLN A 230 -3.78 7.78 -18.99
CA GLN A 230 -2.50 7.92 -18.28
C GLN A 230 -2.66 8.11 -16.76
N ALA A 231 -3.88 8.24 -16.25
CA ALA A 231 -4.14 8.44 -14.83
C ALA A 231 -5.53 7.90 -14.46
N ALA A 232 -5.58 7.08 -13.40
CA ALA A 232 -6.80 6.50 -12.88
C ALA A 232 -6.95 6.81 -11.38
N LEU A 233 -8.19 6.86 -10.93
CA LEU A 233 -8.53 6.91 -9.52
C LEU A 233 -8.71 5.48 -9.00
N TYR A 234 -7.98 5.12 -7.96
CA TYR A 234 -7.95 3.77 -7.40
C TYR A 234 -8.69 3.71 -6.07
N TYR A 235 -9.37 2.58 -5.84
CA TYR A 235 -10.16 2.28 -4.66
C TYR A 235 -9.72 0.95 -4.04
N PRO A 236 -9.93 0.74 -2.73
CA PRO A 236 -9.71 -0.56 -2.10
C PRO A 236 -10.46 -1.68 -2.85
N ALA A 237 -9.74 -2.77 -3.15
CA ALA A 237 -10.34 -3.97 -3.71
C ALA A 237 -11.36 -4.58 -2.73
N LYS A 238 -12.42 -5.20 -3.25
CA LYS A 238 -13.37 -5.93 -2.39
C LYS A 238 -12.66 -7.14 -1.79
N ASN A 239 -12.65 -7.24 -0.46
CA ASN A 239 -12.28 -8.49 0.19
C ASN A 239 -13.40 -9.51 -0.05
N LYS A 240 -13.09 -10.61 -0.74
CA LYS A 240 -13.97 -11.79 -0.72
C LYS A 240 -13.89 -12.39 0.68
N HIS A 241 -14.93 -12.16 1.48
CA HIS A 241 -15.15 -12.86 2.74
C HIS A 241 -15.70 -14.25 2.46
#